data_AF-A0A5B0FH21-F1
#
_entry.id   AF-A0A5B0FH21-F1
#
_cell.length_a   1.000
_cell.length_b   1.000
_cell.length_c   1.000
_cell.angle_alpha   90.00
_cell.angle_beta   90.00
_cell.angle_gamma   90.00
#
_symmetry.space_group_name_H-M   'P 1'
#
loop_
_entity.id
_entity.type
_entity.pdbx_description
1 polymer ?
#
loop_
_entity_poly.entity_id
_entity_poly.type
_entity_poly.pdbx_seq_one_letter_code
_entity_poly.pdbx_strand_id
1 'polypeptide(L)'
;MNFKIIILPETQTEICLHRDCNEAGEEIVCIKTFVINSEGTELMLGAKAKFDNAKSAQCFVSDYSEMSAKNFLQYCLKEEKIWVD
;
A
#
# COMPACT_ATOMS: atom_id res chain seq x y z
N MET A 1 -5.84 12.26 -8.82
CA MET A 1 -4.82 12.11 -7.77
C MET A 1 -4.01 10.87 -8.13
N ASN A 2 -2.72 11.04 -8.41
CA ASN A 2 -1.83 9.92 -8.81
C ASN A 2 -1.07 9.35 -7.62
N PHE A 3 -1.10 10.04 -6.48
CA PHE A 3 -0.34 9.68 -5.31
C PHE A 3 -1.10 10.07 -4.05
N LYS A 4 -1.03 9.24 -3.01
CA LYS A 4 -1.61 9.51 -1.68
C LYS A 4 -0.75 8.90 -0.60
N ILE A 5 -0.52 9.63 0.49
CA ILE A 5 0.11 9.10 1.71
C ILE A 5 -0.96 9.05 2.78
N ILE A 6 -1.02 7.94 3.50
CA ILE A 6 -1.82 7.78 4.71
C ILE A 6 -0.87 7.47 5.85
N ILE A 7 -0.97 8.27 6.91
CA ILE A 7 -0.19 8.08 8.13
C ILE A 7 -1.08 7.31 9.10
N LEU A 8 -0.62 6.17 9.58
CA LEU A 8 -1.25 5.42 10.65
C LEU A 8 -0.58 5.82 11.98
N PRO A 9 -1.21 6.68 12.81
CA PRO A 9 -0.55 7.26 13.98
C PRO A 9 -0.24 6.23 15.07
N GLU A 10 -1.06 5.19 15.19
CA GLU A 10 -0.91 4.11 16.17
C GLU A 10 0.42 3.36 16.01
N THR A 11 0.87 3.18 14.78
CA THR A 11 2.09 2.43 14.43
C THR A 11 3.20 3.33 13.88
N GLN A 12 2.96 4.64 13.80
CA GLN A 12 3.83 5.63 13.14
C GLN A 12 4.27 5.17 11.73
N THR A 13 3.35 4.51 11.02
CA THR A 13 3.63 3.89 9.71
C THR A 13 3.05 4.74 8.59
N GLU A 14 3.83 4.98 7.55
CA GLU A 14 3.39 5.65 6.35
C GLU A 14 3.04 4.63 5.25
N ILE A 15 1.84 4.75 4.69
CA ILE A 15 1.39 3.94 3.56
C ILE A 15 1.25 4.85 2.34
N CYS A 16 2.04 4.53 1.32
CA CYS A 16 2.13 5.26 0.07
C CYS A 16 1.34 4.52 -1.01
N LEU A 17 0.40 5.21 -1.63
CA LEU A 17 -0.31 4.78 -2.82
C LEU A 17 0.19 5.56 -4.01
N HIS A 18 0.57 4.87 -5.08
CA HIS A 18 1.01 5.48 -6.33
C HIS A 18 0.30 4.80 -7.50
N ARG A 19 -0.39 5.60 -8.32
CA ARG A 19 -0.93 5.18 -9.60
C ARG A 19 0.16 5.26 -10.66
N ASP A 20 0.35 4.16 -11.36
CA ASP A 20 1.29 4.01 -12.45
C ASP A 20 0.60 3.44 -13.69
N CYS A 21 1.19 3.64 -14.86
CA CYS A 21 0.74 3.06 -16.12
C CYS A 21 1.94 2.31 -16.72
N ASN A 22 1.81 0.99 -16.86
CA ASN A 22 2.94 0.19 -17.35
C ASN A 22 3.11 0.30 -18.87
N GLU A 23 4.19 -0.28 -19.40
CA GLU A 23 4.51 -0.25 -20.84
C GLU A 23 3.44 -0.92 -21.72
N ALA A 24 2.61 -1.79 -21.15
CA ALA A 24 1.48 -2.43 -21.83
C ALA A 24 0.20 -1.57 -21.80
N GLY A 25 0.24 -0.40 -21.15
CA GLY A 25 -0.91 0.50 -20.98
C GLY A 25 -1.88 0.05 -19.86
N GLU A 26 -1.48 -0.90 -19.02
CA GLU A 26 -2.29 -1.29 -17.85
C GLU A 26 -2.16 -0.25 -16.75
N GLU A 27 -3.30 0.13 -16.16
CA GLU A 27 -3.35 1.06 -15.05
C GLU A 27 -3.20 0.28 -13.74
N ILE A 28 -2.18 0.64 -12.96
CA ILE A 28 -1.79 -0.09 -11.75
C ILE A 28 -1.75 0.89 -10.59
N VAL A 29 -2.26 0.48 -9.43
CA VAL A 29 -1.97 1.17 -8.18
C VAL A 29 -1.05 0.31 -7.34
N CYS A 30 0.12 0.86 -7.02
CA CYS A 30 1.05 0.28 -6.07
C CYS A 30 0.78 0.85 -4.68
N ILE A 31 0.63 -0.02 -3.70
CA ILE A 31 0.49 0.34 -2.28
C ILE A 31 1.75 -0.18 -1.59
N LYS A 32 2.49 0.69 -0.92
CA LYS A 32 3.76 0.34 -0.27
C LYS A 32 3.86 0.94 1.12
N THR A 33 4.61 0.27 1.98
CA THR A 33 4.98 0.77 3.29
C THR A 33 6.31 0.17 3.73
N PHE A 34 6.94 0.79 4.72
CA PHE A 34 8.15 0.30 5.35
C PHE A 34 7.88 0.04 6.83
N VAL A 35 8.35 -1.11 7.32
CA VAL A 35 8.25 -1.49 8.72
C VAL A 35 9.59 -2.01 9.20
N ILE A 36 9.83 -1.94 10.50
CA ILE A 36 11.00 -2.53 11.14
C ILE A 36 10.54 -3.81 11.85
N ASN A 37 11.17 -4.94 11.54
CA ASN A 37 10.87 -6.21 12.21
C ASN A 37 11.51 -6.27 13.62
N SER A 38 11.26 -7.35 14.36
CA SER A 38 11.82 -7.55 15.70
C SER A 38 13.36 -7.61 15.75
N GLU A 39 14.01 -7.87 14.62
CA GLU A 39 15.47 -7.93 14.49
C GLU A 39 16.09 -6.56 14.15
N GLY A 40 15.26 -5.50 14.04
CA GLY A 40 15.72 -4.17 13.65
C GLY A 40 15.97 -4.02 12.15
N THR A 41 15.52 -4.96 11.33
CA THR A 41 15.65 -4.91 9.87
C THR A 41 14.47 -4.17 9.25
N GLU A 42 14.76 -3.22 8.37
CA GLU A 42 13.74 -2.53 7.58
C GLU A 42 13.25 -3.43 6.43
N LEU A 43 11.93 -3.58 6.35
CA LEU A 43 11.24 -4.38 5.34
C LEU A 43 10.30 -3.49 4.53
N MET A 44 10.40 -3.57 3.20
CA MET A 44 9.44 -2.96 2.29
C MET A 44 8.29 -3.94 2.03
N LEU A 45 7.07 -3.56 2.43
CA LEU A 45 5.85 -4.29 2.14
C LEU A 45 5.11 -3.64 0.99
N GLY A 46 4.51 -4.43 0.10
CA GLY A 46 3.77 -3.86 -1.01
C GLY A 46 2.77 -4.78 -1.68
N ALA A 47 1.71 -4.18 -2.21
CA ALA A 47 0.71 -4.82 -3.04
C ALA A 47 0.48 -4.03 -4.34
N LYS A 48 -0.01 -4.71 -5.37
CA LYS A 48 -0.37 -4.10 -6.65
C LYS A 48 -1.82 -4.45 -6.99
N ALA A 49 -2.58 -3.44 -7.39
CA ALA A 49 -3.93 -3.61 -7.92
C ALA A 49 -3.95 -3.16 -9.39
N LYS A 50 -4.56 -3.95 -10.27
CA LYS A 50 -4.75 -3.61 -11.68
C LYS A 50 -6.15 -3.03 -11.91
N PHE A 51 -6.26 -2.10 -12.84
CA PHE A 51 -7.50 -1.43 -13.21
C PHE A 51 -7.62 -1.36 -14.74
N ASP A 52 -8.85 -1.42 -15.22
CA ASP A 52 -9.13 -1.38 -16.66
C ASP A 52 -8.89 -0.01 -17.28
N ASN A 53 -8.86 1.06 -16.47
CA ASN A 53 -8.68 2.42 -16.96
C ASN A 53 -8.18 3.39 -15.87
N ALA A 54 -7.66 4.52 -16.35
CA ALA A 54 -7.02 5.56 -15.55
C ALA A 54 -7.97 6.20 -14.52
N LYS A 55 -9.26 6.30 -14.85
CA LYS A 55 -10.27 6.91 -13.98
C LYS A 55 -10.57 6.02 -12.78
N SER A 56 -10.74 4.71 -13.00
CA SER A 56 -10.95 3.74 -11.91
C SER A 56 -9.74 3.71 -10.96
N ALA A 57 -8.53 3.68 -11.51
CA ALA A 57 -7.31 3.72 -10.70
C ALA A 57 -7.18 5.03 -9.91
N GLN A 58 -7.54 6.17 -10.51
CA GLN A 58 -7.57 7.46 -9.85
C GLN A 58 -8.61 7.51 -8.71
N CYS A 59 -9.83 7.03 -8.95
CA CYS A 59 -10.87 6.95 -7.93
C CYS A 59 -10.40 6.09 -6.75
N PHE A 60 -9.80 4.94 -7.03
CA PHE A 60 -9.24 4.08 -5.99
C PHE A 60 -8.22 4.81 -5.12
N VAL A 61 -7.26 5.53 -5.70
CA VAL A 61 -6.26 6.29 -4.94
C VAL A 61 -6.92 7.39 -4.10
N SER A 62 -7.85 8.15 -4.70
CA SER A 62 -8.56 9.24 -3.99
C SER A 62 -9.37 8.71 -2.80
N ASP A 63 -10.11 7.62 -2.99
CA ASP A 63 -11.06 7.08 -2.02
C ASP A 63 -10.39 6.15 -1.00
N TYR A 64 -9.13 5.78 -1.21
CA TYR A 64 -8.41 4.90 -0.29
C TYR A 64 -8.37 5.48 1.12
N SER A 65 -8.93 4.76 2.08
CA SER A 65 -9.18 5.25 3.43
C SER A 65 -8.11 4.82 4.42
N GLU A 66 -8.10 5.43 5.60
CA GLU A 66 -7.28 4.96 6.73
C GLU A 66 -7.60 3.50 7.10
N MET A 67 -8.89 3.12 7.07
CA MET A 67 -9.31 1.74 7.33
C MET A 67 -8.72 0.76 6.30
N SER A 68 -8.72 1.15 5.01
CA SER A 68 -8.12 0.35 3.94
C SER A 68 -6.61 0.19 4.16
N ALA A 69 -5.93 1.26 4.57
CA ALA A 69 -4.51 1.26 4.92
C ALA A 69 -4.19 0.33 6.11
N LYS A 70 -5.00 0.38 7.18
CA LYS A 70 -4.89 -0.55 8.33
C LYS A 70 -5.03 -2.01 7.89
N ASN A 71 -6.02 -2.31 7.06
CA ASN A 71 -6.24 -3.67 6.55
C ASN A 71 -5.09 -4.15 5.65
N PHE A 72 -4.55 -3.28 4.79
CA PHE A 72 -3.38 -3.59 3.96
C PHE A 72 -2.16 -3.94 4.83
N LEU A 73 -1.86 -3.13 5.85
CA LEU A 73 -0.74 -3.40 6.74
C LEU A 73 -0.90 -4.74 7.47
N GLN A 74 -2.08 -5.00 8.03
CA GLN A 74 -2.37 -6.29 8.69
C GLN A 74 -2.24 -7.48 7.74
N TYR A 75 -2.71 -7.34 6.49
CA TYR A 75 -2.58 -8.36 5.47
C TYR A 75 -1.10 -8.67 5.17
N CYS A 76 -0.29 -7.65 4.88
CA CYS A 76 1.13 -7.84 4.57
C CYS A 76 1.91 -8.43 5.74
N LEU A 77 1.66 -7.97 6.96
CA LEU A 77 2.33 -8.51 8.15
C LEU A 77 2.02 -10.00 8.38
N LYS A 78 0.79 -10.44 8.04
CA LYS A 78 0.39 -11.85 8.12
C LYS A 78 1.01 -12.71 7.02
N GLU A 79 1.00 -12.25 5.76
CA GLU A 79 1.58 -13.02 4.65
C GLU A 79 3.09 -13.19 4.79
N GLU A 80 3.80 -12.12 5.19
CA GLU A 80 5.25 -12.12 5.38
C GLU A 80 5.68 -12.70 6.73
N LYS A 81 4.73 -13.12 7.59
CA LYS A 81 4.97 -13.67 8.95
C LYS A 81 5.86 -12.77 9.83
N ILE A 82 5.73 -11.45 9.65
CA ILE A 82 6.53 -10.45 10.37
C ILE A 82 6.09 -10.37 11.84
N TRP A 83 4.82 -10.70 12.11
CA TRP A 83 4.34 -10.94 13.47
C TRP A 83 4.40 -12.44 13.74
N VAL A 84 5.28 -12.80 14.68
CA VAL A 84 5.34 -14.14 15.27
C VAL A 84 4.67 -13.99 16.64
N ASP A 85 3.62 -14.78 16.89
CA ASP A 85 3.00 -14.89 18.22
C ASP A 85 4.03 -15.32 19.29
#